data_AF-A0A0C2MC57-F1
#
_entry.id   AF-A0A0C2MC57-F1
#
_cell.length_a   1.000
_cell.length_b   1.000
_cell.length_c   1.000
_cell.angle_alpha   90.00
_cell.angle_beta   90.00
_cell.angle_gamma   90.00
#
_symmetry.space_group_name_H-M   'P 1'
#
loop_
_entity.id
_entity.type
_entity.pdbx_description
1 polymer ?
#
loop_
_entity_poly.entity_id
_entity_poly.type
_entity_poly.pdbx_seq_one_letter_code
_entity_poly.pdbx_strand_id
1 'polypeptide(L)'
;MFTLVIHHHSEREVAVYGPLHWSLNGQLMKYESVTMLFVFIQVMYVATCVASVIALYFAIVGYVIKRFQRLAGFFILATTLLQGILASSYTVQFVWAKHGGTLLSTHESIYLIKQKSDEFPVPSFIFCVLPMMFFFMALGLSVSRRKLIYEKMEIDAE
;
A
#
# COMPACT_ATOMS: atom_id res chain seq x y z
N MET A 1 6.52 -3.82 4.60
CA MET A 1 6.96 -4.49 5.83
C MET A 1 8.02 -5.50 5.43
N PHE A 2 9.15 -5.50 6.11
CA PHE A 2 10.18 -6.52 5.93
C PHE A 2 10.87 -6.77 7.25
N THR A 3 11.38 -7.98 7.43
CA THR A 3 12.08 -8.42 8.63
C THR A 3 13.52 -8.69 8.28
N LEU A 4 14.43 -8.16 9.08
CA LEU A 4 15.86 -8.32 8.93
C LEU A 4 16.40 -8.97 10.20
N VAL A 5 17.10 -10.09 10.04
CA VAL A 5 17.75 -10.80 11.14
C VAL A 5 19.22 -10.42 11.11
N ILE A 6 19.67 -9.70 12.13
CA ILE A 6 21.06 -9.26 12.28
C ILE A 6 21.77 -10.31 13.14
N HIS A 7 22.79 -10.94 12.57
CA HIS A 7 23.66 -11.84 13.32
C HIS A 7 24.87 -11.05 13.83
N HIS A 8 24.90 -10.74 15.13
CA HIS A 8 26.06 -10.11 15.75
C HIS A 8 26.61 -10.99 16.89
N HIS A 9 27.77 -11.61 16.66
CA HIS A 9 28.68 -12.24 17.64
C HIS A 9 28.14 -13.23 18.70
N SER A 10 26.85 -13.57 18.72
CA SER A 10 26.19 -14.69 19.45
C SER A 10 24.70 -14.39 19.68
N GLU A 11 24.29 -13.13 19.56
CA GLU A 11 22.90 -12.71 19.70
C GLU A 11 22.24 -12.52 18.32
N ARG A 12 20.99 -13.01 18.19
CA ARG A 12 20.13 -12.76 17.04
C ARG A 12 19.26 -11.56 17.37
N GLU A 13 19.55 -10.42 16.75
CA GLU A 13 18.65 -9.28 16.80
C GLU A 13 17.68 -9.35 15.62
N VAL A 14 16.38 -9.20 15.90
CA VAL A 14 15.35 -9.18 14.86
C VAL A 14 14.80 -7.77 14.75
N ALA A 15 15.05 -7.15 13.60
CA ALA A 15 14.53 -5.85 13.24
C ALA A 15 13.35 -6.02 12.26
N VAL A 16 12.18 -5.48 12.60
CA VAL A 16 10.99 -5.49 11.74
C VAL A 16 10.68 -4.06 11.32
N TYR A 17 10.66 -3.80 10.02
CA TYR A 17 10.42 -2.48 9.47
C TYR A 17 9.03 -2.41 8.85
N GLY A 18 8.14 -1.61 9.45
CA GLY A 18 6.82 -1.29 8.95
C GLY A 18 6.78 0.07 8.25
N PRO A 19 5.63 0.44 7.63
CA PRO A 19 5.49 1.75 6.98
C PRO A 19 5.60 2.91 7.98
N LEU A 20 5.00 2.78 9.17
CA LEU A 20 4.93 3.88 10.15
C LEU A 20 5.95 3.77 11.29
N HIS A 21 6.28 2.54 11.68
CA HIS A 21 7.16 2.24 12.80
C HIS A 21 8.09 1.09 12.41
N TRP A 22 9.18 0.95 13.14
CA TRP A 22 10.01 -0.25 13.11
C TRP A 22 10.14 -0.80 14.53
N SER A 23 10.60 -2.03 14.67
CA SER A 23 10.85 -2.62 15.99
C SER A 23 12.15 -3.39 16.00
N LEU A 24 12.94 -3.22 17.07
CA LEU A 24 14.13 -4.01 17.35
C LEU A 24 13.85 -4.89 18.56
N ASN A 25 13.94 -6.21 18.41
CA ASN A 25 13.68 -7.18 19.49
C ASN A 25 12.31 -6.96 20.18
N GLY A 26 11.29 -6.59 19.40
CA GLY A 26 9.93 -6.33 19.89
C GLY A 26 9.69 -4.94 20.46
N GLN A 27 10.70 -4.10 20.65
CA GLN A 27 10.51 -2.71 21.06
C GLN A 27 10.17 -1.83 19.87
N LEU A 28 9.01 -1.18 19.92
CA LEU A 28 8.54 -0.29 18.87
C LEU A 28 9.30 1.04 18.90
N MET A 29 9.87 1.42 17.76
CA MET A 29 10.63 2.65 17.56
C MET A 29 10.05 3.47 16.41
N LYS A 30 10.20 4.79 16.51
CA LYS A 30 9.86 5.72 15.43
C LYS A 30 11.06 5.85 14.49
N TYR A 31 10.78 6.18 13.25
CA TYR A 31 11.83 6.51 12.31
C TYR A 31 12.36 7.92 12.59
N GLU A 32 13.67 8.04 12.78
CA GLU A 32 14.38 9.31 12.86
C GLU A 32 15.02 9.60 11.50
N SER A 33 14.80 10.81 10.96
CA SER A 33 15.38 11.28 9.69
C SER A 33 15.16 10.35 8.48
N VAL A 34 13.91 10.29 8.01
CA VAL A 34 13.48 9.49 6.84
C VAL A 34 13.70 10.19 5.51
N THR A 35 13.90 9.42 4.44
CA THR A 35 14.00 9.97 3.08
C THR A 35 12.66 10.55 2.63
N MET A 36 12.69 11.59 1.78
CA MET A 36 11.46 12.20 1.23
C MET A 36 10.57 11.19 0.50
N LEU A 37 11.17 10.23 -0.20
CA LEU A 37 10.43 9.15 -0.87
C LEU A 37 9.72 8.24 0.15
N PHE A 38 10.36 7.95 1.28
CA PHE A 38 9.74 7.15 2.33
C PHE A 38 8.60 7.92 3.03
N VAL A 39 8.77 9.23 3.28
CA VAL A 39 7.68 10.10 3.77
C VAL A 39 6.49 10.08 2.81
N PHE A 40 6.75 10.20 1.51
CA PHE A 40 5.71 10.10 0.49
C PHE A 40 4.97 8.76 0.57
N ILE A 41 5.68 7.65 0.71
CA ILE A 41 5.09 6.31 0.86
C ILE A 41 4.29 6.19 2.16
N GLN A 42 4.73 6.80 3.26
CA GLN A 42 3.98 6.85 4.51
C GLN A 42 2.65 7.59 4.37
N VAL A 43 2.69 8.78 3.76
CA VAL A 43 1.48 9.58 3.50
C VAL A 43 0.53 8.82 2.58
N MET A 44 1.07 8.25 1.49
CA MET A 44 0.28 7.45 0.55
C MET A 44 -0.31 6.22 1.21
N TYR A 45 0.42 5.54 2.09
CA TYR A 45 -0.08 4.39 2.85
C TYR A 45 -1.32 4.79 3.68
N VAL A 46 -1.21 5.85 4.48
CA VAL A 46 -2.32 6.34 5.31
C VAL A 46 -3.50 6.78 4.45
N ALA A 47 -3.25 7.58 3.41
CA ALA A 47 -4.29 8.04 2.49
C ALA A 47 -5.01 6.86 1.81
N THR A 48 -4.26 5.84 1.40
CA THR A 48 -4.81 4.65 0.75
C THR A 48 -5.62 3.80 1.71
N CYS A 49 -5.19 3.64 2.97
CA CYS A 49 -5.98 2.96 4.00
C CYS A 49 -7.32 3.67 4.23
N VAL A 50 -7.29 4.99 4.43
CA VAL A 50 -8.51 5.79 4.63
C VAL A 50 -9.42 5.73 3.40
N ALA A 51 -8.86 5.92 2.20
CA ALA A 51 -9.60 5.83 0.95
C ALA A 51 -10.24 4.44 0.75
N SER A 52 -9.54 3.36 1.11
CA SER A 52 -10.06 1.98 1.01
C SER A 52 -11.25 1.74 1.93
N VAL A 53 -11.21 2.26 3.16
CA VAL A 53 -12.34 2.19 4.10
C VAL A 53 -13.53 2.98 3.55
N ILE A 54 -13.30 4.22 3.08
CA ILE A 54 -14.35 5.06 2.50
C ILE A 54 -14.93 4.41 1.23
N ALA A 55 -14.08 3.84 0.37
CA ALA A 55 -14.50 3.15 -0.85
C ALA A 55 -15.39 1.95 -0.56
N LEU A 56 -15.16 1.22 0.53
CA LEU A 56 -16.03 0.14 0.95
C LEU A 56 -17.42 0.66 1.35
N TYR A 57 -17.50 1.76 2.09
CA TYR A 57 -18.78 2.40 2.39
C TYR A 57 -19.50 2.87 1.13
N PHE A 58 -18.79 3.51 0.19
CA PHE A 58 -19.37 3.91 -1.10
C PHE A 58 -19.81 2.71 -1.93
N ALA A 59 -19.10 1.60 -1.89
CA ALA A 59 -19.53 0.37 -2.55
C ALA A 59 -20.89 -0.07 -2.00
N ILE A 60 -21.04 -0.20 -0.68
CA ILE A 60 -22.30 -0.60 -0.04
C ILE A 60 -23.43 0.36 -0.42
N VAL A 61 -23.21 1.67 -0.28
CA VAL A 61 -24.21 2.70 -0.62
C VAL A 61 -24.56 2.67 -2.11
N GLY A 62 -23.58 2.49 -2.99
CA GLY A 62 -23.78 2.33 -4.43
C GLY A 62 -24.58 1.07 -4.76
N TYR A 63 -24.35 -0.04 -4.06
CA TYR A 63 -25.13 -1.27 -4.26
C TYR A 63 -26.61 -1.08 -3.91
N VAL A 64 -26.93 -0.22 -2.92
CA VAL A 64 -28.29 0.04 -2.44
C VAL A 64 -28.98 1.16 -3.23
N ILE A 65 -28.28 2.26 -3.51
CA ILE A 65 -28.88 3.49 -4.07
C ILE A 65 -28.44 3.69 -5.53
N LYS A 66 -29.35 3.41 -6.48
CA LYS A 66 -29.12 3.53 -7.93
C LYS A 66 -28.55 4.89 -8.37
N ARG A 67 -28.97 5.98 -7.73
CA ARG A 67 -28.53 7.36 -8.06
C ARG A 67 -27.02 7.55 -7.86
N PHE A 68 -26.42 6.87 -6.88
CA PHE A 68 -25.01 7.06 -6.52
C PHE A 68 -24.08 5.99 -7.12
N GLN A 69 -24.60 4.99 -7.84
CA GLN A 69 -23.79 3.88 -8.39
C GLN A 69 -22.61 4.36 -9.23
N ARG A 70 -22.82 5.31 -10.13
CA ARG A 70 -21.76 5.81 -11.02
C ARG A 70 -20.66 6.54 -10.23
N LEU A 71 -21.05 7.38 -9.27
CA LEU A 71 -20.10 8.11 -8.41
C LEU A 71 -19.33 7.15 -7.50
N ALA A 72 -20.01 6.16 -6.92
CA ALA A 72 -19.39 5.12 -6.12
C ALA A 72 -18.37 4.30 -6.94
N GLY A 73 -18.74 3.90 -8.16
CA GLY A 73 -17.85 3.22 -9.09
C GLY A 73 -16.58 4.01 -9.39
N PHE A 74 -16.71 5.30 -9.75
CA PHE A 74 -15.55 6.17 -9.99
C PHE A 74 -14.68 6.35 -8.75
N PHE A 75 -15.26 6.51 -7.57
CA PHE A 75 -14.51 6.66 -6.33
C PHE A 75 -13.70 5.39 -5.99
N ILE A 76 -14.29 4.22 -6.18
CA ILE A 76 -13.62 2.92 -5.97
C ILE A 76 -12.47 2.74 -6.97
N LEU A 77 -12.67 3.12 -8.24
CA LEU A 77 -11.61 3.09 -9.25
C LEU A 77 -10.48 4.08 -8.95
N ALA A 78 -10.79 5.29 -8.46
CA ALA A 78 -9.79 6.24 -8.01
C ALA A 78 -8.97 5.69 -6.82
N THR A 79 -9.61 4.96 -5.91
CA THR A 79 -8.92 4.27 -4.81
C THR A 79 -7.98 3.17 -5.32
N THR A 80 -8.37 2.45 -6.37
CA THR A 80 -7.51 1.48 -7.05
C THR A 80 -6.27 2.14 -7.63
N LEU A 81 -6.42 3.32 -8.27
CA LEU A 81 -5.30 4.10 -8.79
C LEU A 81 -4.32 4.50 -7.68
N LEU A 82 -4.82 4.98 -6.54
CA LEU A 82 -4.00 5.30 -5.36
C LEU A 82 -3.20 4.09 -4.86
N GLN A 83 -3.83 2.91 -4.79
CA GLN A 83 -3.16 1.66 -4.44
C GLN A 83 -2.06 1.30 -5.45
N GLY A 84 -2.30 1.52 -6.75
CA GLY A 84 -1.31 1.34 -7.81
C GLY A 84 -0.11 2.28 -7.68
N ILE A 85 -0.34 3.56 -7.37
CA ILE A 85 0.72 4.53 -7.11
C ILE A 85 1.55 4.09 -5.90
N LEU A 86 0.91 3.72 -4.80
CA LEU A 86 1.60 3.23 -3.60
C LEU A 86 2.47 1.99 -3.90
N ALA A 87 1.93 1.00 -4.61
CA ALA A 87 2.65 -0.20 -5.00
C ALA A 87 3.86 0.12 -5.91
N SER A 88 3.67 1.03 -6.86
CA SER A 88 4.71 1.47 -7.79
C SER A 88 5.83 2.22 -7.06
N SER A 89 5.50 3.17 -6.20
CA SER A 89 6.48 3.92 -5.40
C SER A 89 7.28 2.99 -4.49
N TYR A 90 6.63 2.00 -3.88
CA TYR A 90 7.32 1.01 -3.06
C TYR A 90 8.26 0.14 -3.89
N THR A 91 7.84 -0.26 -5.10
CA THR A 91 8.66 -1.02 -6.05
C THR A 91 9.89 -0.22 -6.48
N VAL A 92 9.71 1.06 -6.83
CA VAL A 92 10.81 1.97 -7.18
C VAL A 92 11.77 2.12 -6.00
N GLN A 93 11.27 2.33 -4.78
CA GLN A 93 12.11 2.43 -3.59
C GLN A 93 12.92 1.15 -3.35
N PHE A 94 12.30 -0.01 -3.51
CA PHE A 94 12.96 -1.31 -3.38
C PHE A 94 14.07 -1.50 -4.43
N VAL A 95 13.78 -1.22 -5.70
CA VAL A 95 14.76 -1.30 -6.81
C VAL A 95 15.90 -0.32 -6.57
N TRP A 96 15.59 0.93 -6.20
CA TRP A 96 16.59 1.95 -5.90
C TRP A 96 17.53 1.52 -4.79
N ALA A 97 16.98 0.92 -3.74
CA ALA A 97 17.78 0.51 -2.61
C ALA A 97 18.63 -0.74 -2.90
N LYS A 98 18.14 -1.65 -3.77
CA LYS A 98 18.93 -2.75 -4.32
C LYS A 98 20.15 -2.27 -5.10
N HIS A 99 20.06 -1.12 -5.76
CA HIS A 99 21.17 -0.49 -6.51
C HIS A 99 22.05 0.44 -5.65
N GLY A 100 22.04 0.29 -4.33
CA GLY A 100 22.95 1.04 -3.46
C GLY A 100 22.38 2.32 -2.83
N GLY A 101 21.16 2.76 -3.21
CA GLY A 101 20.56 3.95 -2.61
C GLY A 101 20.02 3.80 -1.18
N THR A 102 19.79 4.90 -0.47
CA THR A 102 19.28 4.91 0.92
C THR A 102 17.81 4.48 0.99
N LEU A 103 17.51 3.47 1.83
CA LEU A 103 16.20 2.80 1.82
C LEU A 103 15.20 3.41 2.80
N LEU A 104 15.56 3.57 4.08
CA LEU A 104 14.61 3.96 5.14
C LEU A 104 14.98 5.28 5.81
N SER A 105 16.25 5.47 6.12
CA SER A 105 16.75 6.61 6.89
C SER A 105 18.17 6.93 6.45
N THR A 106 18.56 8.18 6.67
CA THR A 106 19.95 8.64 6.52
C THR A 106 20.81 8.30 7.74
N HIS A 107 20.25 7.72 8.81
CA HIS A 107 21.02 7.33 10.00
C HIS A 107 21.99 6.17 9.72
N GLU A 108 23.21 6.30 10.23
CA GLU A 108 24.31 5.33 10.05
C GLU A 108 23.98 3.92 10.53
N SER A 109 23.14 3.75 11.55
CA SER A 109 22.75 2.43 12.08
C SER A 109 21.99 1.59 11.06
N ILE A 110 21.10 2.22 10.29
CA ILE A 110 20.33 1.55 9.22
C ILE A 110 21.20 1.34 7.97
N TYR A 111 22.18 2.22 7.74
CA TYR A 111 23.17 2.07 6.68
C TYR A 111 24.09 0.84 6.93
N LEU A 112 24.55 0.65 8.17
CA LEU A 112 25.36 -0.50 8.59
C LEU A 112 24.62 -1.83 8.44
N ILE A 113 23.31 -1.84 8.71
CA ILE A 113 22.46 -3.02 8.55
C ILE A 113 22.36 -3.45 7.08
N LYS A 114 22.29 -2.47 6.15
CA LYS A 114 22.31 -2.72 4.70
C LYS A 114 23.62 -3.32 4.22
N GLN A 115 24.75 -2.93 4.82
CA GLN A 115 26.08 -3.36 4.38
C GLN A 115 26.41 -4.82 4.76
N LYS A 116 25.68 -5.42 5.72
CA LYS A 116 25.92 -6.77 6.23
C LYS A 116 24.86 -7.81 5.82
N SER A 117 23.73 -7.43 5.21
CA SER A 117 22.73 -8.40 4.77
C SER A 117 22.87 -8.71 3.27
N ASP A 118 23.45 -9.86 2.94
CA ASP A 118 23.47 -10.38 1.56
C ASP A 118 22.06 -10.68 1.02
N GLU A 119 21.08 -10.79 1.91
CA GLU A 119 19.69 -11.03 1.59
C GLU A 119 18.86 -9.77 1.88
N PHE A 120 18.51 -9.02 0.83
CA PHE A 120 17.55 -7.93 0.97
C PHE A 120 16.13 -8.52 0.98
N PRO A 121 15.43 -8.57 2.14
CA PRO A 121 14.15 -9.27 2.25
C PRO A 121 13.10 -8.63 1.35
N VAL A 122 12.41 -9.45 0.55
CA VAL A 122 11.31 -8.97 -0.29
C VAL A 122 10.21 -8.40 0.61
N PRO A 123 9.69 -7.20 0.33
CA PRO A 123 8.70 -6.56 1.18
C PRO A 123 7.39 -7.36 1.13
N SER A 124 7.05 -8.03 2.23
CA SER A 124 5.82 -8.84 2.33
C SER A 124 4.55 -8.02 2.11
N PHE A 125 4.62 -6.72 2.38
CA PHE A 125 3.51 -5.78 2.19
C PHE A 125 3.01 -5.67 0.75
N ILE A 126 3.90 -5.79 -0.26
CA ILE A 126 3.49 -5.74 -1.67
C ILE A 126 2.53 -6.87 -2.01
N PHE A 127 2.73 -8.05 -1.40
CA PHE A 127 1.84 -9.20 -1.58
C PHE A 127 0.45 -8.99 -0.97
N CYS A 128 0.26 -8.01 -0.08
CA CYS A 128 -1.06 -7.62 0.41
C CYS A 128 -1.71 -6.53 -0.46
N VAL A 129 -0.92 -5.54 -0.93
CA VAL A 129 -1.44 -4.41 -1.71
C VAL A 129 -1.91 -4.83 -3.11
N LEU A 130 -1.16 -5.71 -3.78
CA LEU A 130 -1.51 -6.13 -5.14
C LEU A 130 -2.88 -6.85 -5.21
N PRO A 131 -3.17 -7.87 -4.40
CA PRO A 131 -4.50 -8.50 -4.39
C PRO A 131 -5.61 -7.52 -4.00
N MET A 132 -5.37 -6.62 -3.04
CA MET A 132 -6.32 -5.56 -2.68
C MET A 132 -6.64 -4.67 -3.89
N MET A 133 -5.63 -4.27 -4.66
CA MET A 133 -5.79 -3.47 -5.87
C MET A 133 -6.69 -4.17 -6.89
N PHE A 134 -6.44 -5.45 -7.17
CA PHE A 134 -7.30 -6.21 -8.08
C PHE A 134 -8.72 -6.37 -7.55
N PHE A 135 -8.89 -6.53 -6.24
CA PHE A 135 -10.20 -6.60 -5.59
C PHE A 135 -10.99 -5.29 -5.76
N PHE A 136 -10.40 -4.15 -5.43
CA PHE A 136 -11.04 -2.84 -5.60
C PHE A 136 -11.30 -2.52 -7.08
N MET A 137 -10.40 -2.92 -7.98
CA MET A 137 -10.61 -2.78 -9.43
C MET A 137 -11.87 -3.55 -9.87
N ALA A 138 -11.97 -4.82 -9.51
CA ALA A 138 -13.11 -5.66 -9.84
C ALA A 138 -14.41 -5.11 -9.23
N LEU A 139 -14.36 -4.63 -7.98
CA LEU A 139 -15.50 -4.03 -7.29
C LEU A 139 -15.97 -2.75 -8.00
N GLY A 140 -15.06 -1.85 -8.35
CA GLY A 140 -15.37 -0.59 -9.03
C GLY A 140 -15.96 -0.81 -10.42
N LEU A 141 -15.42 -1.78 -11.17
CA LEU A 141 -15.96 -2.18 -12.47
C LEU A 141 -17.35 -2.82 -12.33
N SER A 142 -17.56 -3.67 -11.32
CA SER A 142 -18.86 -4.31 -11.06
C SER A 142 -19.95 -3.28 -10.77
N VAL A 143 -19.69 -2.35 -9.83
CA VAL A 143 -20.62 -1.27 -9.48
C VAL A 143 -20.95 -0.39 -10.69
N SER A 144 -19.93 -0.04 -11.48
CA SER A 144 -20.11 0.80 -12.69
C SER A 144 -20.91 0.07 -13.78
N ARG A 145 -20.60 -1.20 -14.05
CA ARG A 145 -21.33 -2.01 -15.04
C ARG A 145 -22.80 -2.18 -14.67
N ARG A 146 -23.09 -2.36 -13.37
CA ARG A 146 -24.46 -2.52 -12.90
C ARG A 146 -25.34 -1.30 -13.23
N LYS A 147 -24.80 -0.09 -13.11
CA LYS A 147 -25.51 1.13 -13.50
C LYS A 147 -25.82 1.17 -14.99
N LEU A 148 -24.84 0.82 -15.83
CA LEU A 148 -25.02 0.75 -17.29
C LEU A 148 -26.10 -0.26 -17.70
N ILE A 149 -26.18 -1.41 -17.02
CA ILE A 149 -27.22 -2.42 -17.26
C ILE A 149 -28.59 -1.87 -16.91
N TYR A 150 -28.73 -1.19 -15.75
CA TYR A 150 -30.01 -0.58 -15.37
C TYR A 150 -30.45 0.53 -16.33
N GLU A 151 -29.53 1.40 -16.75
CA GLU A 151 -29.83 2.45 -17.72
C GLU A 151 -30.25 1.87 -19.07
N LYS A 152 -29.61 0.78 -19.53
CA LYS A 152 -29.99 0.10 -20.77
C LYS A 152 -31.39 -0.52 -20.68
N MET A 153 -31.74 -1.16 -19.56
CA MET A 153 -33.08 -1.73 -19.35
C MET A 153 -34.19 -0.68 -19.28
N GLU A 154 -33.90 0.52 -18.75
CA GLU A 154 -34.85 1.64 -18.73
C GLU A 154 -35.11 2.18 -20.15
N ILE A 155 -34.07 2.28 -20.99
CA ILE A 155 -34.20 2.73 -22.39
C ILE A 155 -34.95 1.70 -23.24
N ASP A 156 -34.66 0.41 -23.08
CA ASP A 156 -35.31 -0.67 -23.86
C ASP A 156 -36.80 -0.88 -23.48
N ALA A 157 -37.27 -0.26 -22.40
CA ALA A 157 -38.65 -0.38 -21.90
C ALA A 157 -39.56 0.81 -22.28
N GLU A 158 -39.00 1.89 -22.85
CA GLU A 158 -39.71 3.04 -23.42
C GLU A 158 -39.98 2.86 -24.91
#